data_AF-A0A6I4MC69-F1
#
_entry.id   AF-A0A6I4MC69-F1
#
_cell.length_a   1.000
_cell.length_b   1.000
_cell.length_c   1.000
_cell.angle_alpha   90.00
_cell.angle_beta   90.00
_cell.angle_gamma   90.00
#
_symmetry.space_group_name_H-M   'P 1'
#
loop_
_entity.id
_entity.type
_entity.pdbx_description
1 polymer ?
#
loop_
_entity_poly.entity_id
_entity_poly.type
_entity_poly.pdbx_seq_one_letter_code
_entity_poly.pdbx_strand_id
1 'polypeptide(L)'
;MLRVLCDAGFTPGEALLNLLVATDYVGGAVLEEQAGRDRDDDGLERLEGAPSASGLLGRAVAEVPGSDEAFEYGLGLLIDGMRARLAARGTATGPRPSPSTGRPAPADPA
;
A
#
# COMPACT_ATOMS: atom_id res chain seq x y z
N MET A 1 9.40 9.48 14.09
CA MET A 1 8.63 8.58 13.22
C MET A 1 9.10 7.13 13.26
N LEU A 2 10.42 6.83 13.19
CA LEU A 2 10.93 5.44 13.31
C LEU A 2 10.37 4.66 14.51
N ARG A 3 10.42 5.27 15.71
CA ARG A 3 9.89 4.67 16.93
C ARG A 3 8.41 4.28 16.79
N VAL A 4 7.59 5.15 16.21
CA VAL A 4 6.15 4.91 16.01
C VAL A 4 5.89 3.67 15.15
N LEU A 5 6.66 3.49 14.07
CA LEU A 5 6.52 2.32 13.20
C LEU A 5 7.04 1.04 13.87
N CYS A 6 8.13 1.14 14.66
CA CYS A 6 8.59 0.02 15.46
C CYS A 6 7.54 -0.40 16.51
N ASP A 7 6.96 0.57 17.21
CA ASP A 7 5.91 0.33 18.21
C ASP A 7 4.64 -0.27 17.58
N ALA A 8 4.39 0.02 16.30
CA ALA A 8 3.33 -0.61 15.51
C ALA A 8 3.65 -2.06 15.06
N GLY A 9 4.86 -2.57 15.31
CA GLY A 9 5.24 -3.96 15.02
C GLY A 9 6.12 -4.16 13.78
N PHE A 10 6.66 -3.09 13.20
CA PHE A 10 7.71 -3.21 12.19
C PHE A 10 9.09 -3.45 12.82
N THR A 11 9.95 -4.17 12.11
CA THR A 11 11.38 -4.18 12.46
C THR A 11 11.99 -2.81 12.16
N PRO A 12 13.14 -2.43 12.78
CA PRO A 12 13.78 -1.15 12.49
C PRO A 12 14.10 -0.93 11.00
N GLY A 13 14.52 -1.98 10.29
CA GLY A 13 14.78 -1.90 8.85
C GLY A 13 13.51 -1.64 8.03
N GLU A 14 12.40 -2.28 8.40
CA GLU A 14 11.11 -2.04 7.73
C GLU A 14 10.53 -0.68 8.05
N ALA A 15 10.67 -0.23 9.30
CA ALA A 15 10.30 1.12 9.69
C ALA A 15 11.05 2.17 8.86
N LEU A 16 12.35 1.98 8.63
CA LEU A 16 13.14 2.86 7.79
C LEU A 16 12.69 2.82 6.33
N LEU A 17 12.50 1.62 5.76
CA LEU A 17 12.03 1.47 4.38
C LEU A 17 10.66 2.12 4.17
N ASN A 18 9.71 1.91 5.08
CA ASN A 18 8.39 2.52 5.02
C ASN A 18 8.46 4.06 5.07
N LEU A 19 9.38 4.62 5.87
CA LEU A 19 9.58 6.07 5.91
C LEU A 19 10.19 6.61 4.64
N LEU A 20 11.17 5.91 4.08
CA LEU A 20 11.80 6.32 2.81
C LEU A 20 10.76 6.33 1.69
N VAL A 21 9.99 5.25 1.54
CA VAL A 21 8.94 5.17 0.50
C VAL A 21 7.88 6.26 0.66
N ALA A 22 7.41 6.51 1.89
CA ALA A 22 6.46 7.60 2.12
C ALA A 22 7.07 8.98 1.81
N THR A 23 8.34 9.19 2.16
CA THR A 23 9.05 10.45 1.90
C THR A 23 9.27 10.64 0.40
N ASP A 24 9.66 9.61 -0.33
CA ASP A 24 9.86 9.65 -1.78
C ASP A 24 8.54 9.94 -2.51
N TYR A 25 7.45 9.32 -2.07
CA TYR A 25 6.11 9.58 -2.62
C TYR A 25 5.66 11.04 -2.39
N VAL A 26 5.71 11.50 -1.14
CA VAL A 26 5.30 12.87 -0.80
C VAL A 26 6.22 13.89 -1.46
N GLY A 27 7.53 13.65 -1.45
CA GLY A 27 8.52 14.50 -2.11
C GLY A 27 8.29 14.59 -3.61
N GLY A 28 8.03 13.47 -4.28
CA GLY A 28 7.69 13.44 -5.70
C GLY A 28 6.42 14.25 -6.02
N ALA A 29 5.35 14.05 -5.23
CA ALA A 29 4.11 14.79 -5.40
C ALA A 29 4.30 16.31 -5.24
N VAL A 30 5.07 16.73 -4.23
CA VAL A 30 5.38 18.15 -4.01
C VAL A 30 6.17 18.74 -5.17
N LEU A 31 7.15 18.01 -5.71
CA LEU A 31 7.95 18.49 -6.84
C LEU A 31 7.11 18.64 -8.11
N GLU A 32 6.20 17.71 -8.39
CA GLU A 32 5.27 17.79 -9.53
C GLU A 32 4.31 18.98 -9.37
N GLU A 33 3.71 19.15 -8.18
CA GLU A 33 2.82 20.27 -7.87
C GLU A 33 3.54 21.62 -8.00
N GLN A 34 4.80 21.72 -7.54
CA GLN A 34 5.60 22.93 -7.72
C GLN A 34 5.93 23.18 -9.20
N ALA A 35 6.26 22.13 -9.95
CA ALA A 35 6.56 22.26 -11.37
C ALA A 35 5.32 22.55 -12.23
N GLY A 36 4.12 22.18 -11.77
CA GLY A 36 2.83 22.51 -12.35
C GLY A 36 2.28 23.88 -11.92
N ARG A 37 2.79 24.50 -10.85
CA ARG A 37 2.53 25.93 -10.58
C ARG A 37 3.35 26.85 -11.48
N ASP A 38 4.53 26.39 -11.89
CA ASP A 38 5.42 27.14 -12.78
C ASP A 38 5.04 26.99 -14.28
N ARG A 39 4.15 26.04 -14.59
CA ARG A 39 3.61 25.78 -15.93
C ARG A 39 2.09 25.89 -15.81
N ASP A 40 1.43 26.87 -16.40
CA ASP A 40 -0.06 26.95 -16.47
C ASP A 40 -0.66 25.76 -17.28
N ASP A 41 -0.36 24.51 -16.91
CA ASP A 41 -0.69 23.28 -17.63
C ASP A 41 -0.95 22.19 -16.59
N ASP A 42 -2.22 21.83 -16.42
CA ASP A 42 -2.61 20.73 -15.56
C ASP A 42 -2.34 19.42 -16.30
N GLY A 43 -1.51 18.54 -15.73
CA GLY A 43 -0.97 17.38 -16.46
C GLY A 43 -2.02 16.41 -17.02
N LEU A 44 -3.24 16.43 -16.45
CA LEU A 44 -4.40 15.70 -16.96
C LEU A 44 -4.99 16.32 -18.23
N GLU A 45 -5.08 17.64 -18.34
CA GLU A 45 -5.58 18.34 -19.53
C GLU A 45 -4.70 18.00 -20.76
N ARG A 46 -3.39 17.84 -20.54
CA ARG A 46 -2.44 17.39 -21.55
C ARG A 46 -2.71 15.97 -22.06
N LEU A 47 -3.28 15.09 -21.22
CA LEU A 47 -3.68 13.74 -21.61
C LEU A 47 -5.03 13.71 -22.34
N GLU A 48 -5.98 14.58 -21.97
CA GLU A 48 -7.29 14.68 -22.62
C GLU A 48 -7.19 15.17 -24.08
N GLY A 49 -6.26 16.08 -24.37
CA GLY A 49 -6.00 16.58 -25.71
C GLY A 49 -5.15 15.65 -26.60
N ALA A 50 -4.63 14.54 -26.06
CA ALA A 50 -3.74 13.67 -26.79
C ALA A 50 -4.50 12.81 -27.84
N PRO A 51 -4.04 12.72 -29.10
CA PRO A 51 -4.67 11.88 -30.14
C PRO A 51 -4.81 10.39 -29.75
N SER A 52 -4.03 9.93 -28.78
CA SER A 52 -4.02 8.59 -28.21
C SER A 52 -4.99 8.38 -27.05
N ALA A 53 -5.77 9.38 -26.64
CA ALA A 53 -6.76 9.27 -25.57
C ALA A 53 -8.03 8.48 -25.97
N SER A 54 -8.00 7.73 -27.08
CA SER A 54 -9.10 6.83 -27.44
C SER A 54 -8.94 5.47 -26.73
N GLY A 55 -10.04 4.89 -26.26
CA GLY A 55 -10.03 3.53 -25.67
C GLY A 55 -10.02 3.49 -24.15
N LEU A 56 -9.20 2.60 -23.56
CA LEU A 56 -9.14 2.40 -22.10
C LEU A 56 -8.50 3.60 -21.39
N LEU A 57 -7.48 4.21 -21.99
CA LEU A 57 -6.75 5.34 -21.40
C LEU A 57 -7.65 6.57 -21.25
N GLY A 58 -8.41 6.94 -22.28
CA GLY A 58 -9.34 8.07 -22.18
C GLY A 58 -10.44 7.86 -21.14
N ARG A 59 -10.94 6.61 -21.00
CA ARG A 59 -11.88 6.27 -19.94
C ARG A 59 -11.26 6.38 -18.55
N ALA A 60 -10.03 5.90 -18.38
CA ALA A 60 -9.32 6.02 -17.11
C ALA A 60 -9.06 7.49 -16.74
N VAL A 61 -8.63 8.34 -17.68
CA VAL A 61 -8.41 9.77 -17.44
C VAL A 61 -9.69 10.46 -16.96
N ALA A 62 -10.84 10.13 -17.57
CA ALA A 62 -12.13 10.69 -17.15
C ALA A 62 -12.60 10.24 -15.75
N GLU A 63 -12.00 9.17 -15.19
CA GLU A 63 -12.30 8.66 -13.85
C GLU A 63 -11.29 9.12 -12.80
N VAL A 64 -10.16 9.70 -13.22
CA VAL A 64 -9.11 10.17 -12.31
C VAL A 64 -9.59 11.45 -11.62
N PRO A 65 -9.55 11.51 -10.29
CA PRO A 65 -9.99 12.68 -9.55
C PRO A 65 -8.93 13.81 -9.62
N GLY A 66 -9.21 14.95 -8.98
CA GLY A 66 -8.27 16.07 -8.89
C GLY A 66 -6.93 15.68 -8.24
N SER A 67 -5.93 16.56 -8.38
CA SER A 67 -4.57 16.31 -7.89
C SER A 67 -4.51 15.98 -6.40
N ASP A 68 -5.30 16.68 -5.58
CA ASP A 68 -5.41 16.44 -4.14
C ASP A 68 -5.98 15.05 -3.83
N GLU A 69 -7.07 14.64 -4.49
CA GLU A 69 -7.64 13.32 -4.28
C GLU A 69 -6.74 12.19 -4.81
N ALA A 70 -6.02 12.42 -5.92
CA ALA A 70 -5.06 11.47 -6.45
C ALA A 70 -3.86 11.28 -5.51
N PHE A 71 -3.41 12.35 -4.84
CA PHE A 71 -2.41 12.29 -3.79
C PHE A 71 -2.89 11.46 -2.58
N GLU A 72 -4.08 11.77 -2.07
CA GLU A 72 -4.65 11.03 -0.93
C GLU A 72 -4.87 9.56 -1.25
N TYR A 73 -5.29 9.24 -2.48
CA TYR A 73 -5.41 7.87 -2.96
C TYR A 73 -4.08 7.10 -2.91
N GLY A 74 -3.01 7.68 -3.45
CA GLY A 74 -1.70 7.02 -3.45
C GLY A 74 -1.11 6.88 -2.05
N LEU A 75 -1.26 7.89 -1.19
CA LEU A 75 -0.86 7.79 0.22
C LEU A 75 -1.66 6.70 0.95
N GLY A 76 -2.96 6.63 0.70
CA GLY A 76 -3.85 5.58 1.20
C GLY A 76 -3.34 4.18 0.84
N LEU A 77 -2.98 3.94 -0.42
CA LEU A 77 -2.42 2.66 -0.88
C LEU A 77 -1.14 2.28 -0.12
N LEU A 78 -0.24 3.23 0.12
CA LEU A 78 0.98 2.98 0.89
C LEU A 78 0.67 2.57 2.33
N ILE A 79 -0.22 3.30 3.00
CA ILE A 79 -0.64 3.03 4.38
C ILE A 79 -1.38 1.69 4.49
N ASP A 80 -2.25 1.38 3.55
CA ASP A 80 -2.99 0.12 3.55
C ASP A 80 -2.07 -1.08 3.26
N GLY A 81 -1.06 -0.92 2.41
CA GLY A 81 0.00 -1.92 2.23
C GLY A 81 0.78 -2.20 3.52
N MET A 82 1.10 -1.14 4.28
CA MET A 82 1.74 -1.27 5.60
C MET A 82 0.83 -2.04 6.58
N ARG A 83 -0.46 -1.69 6.65
CA ARG A 83 -1.44 -2.38 7.51
C ARG A 83 -1.59 -3.85 7.13
N ALA A 84 -1.71 -4.16 5.84
CA ALA A 84 -1.83 -5.53 5.35
C ALA A 84 -0.61 -6.38 5.74
N ARG A 85 0.60 -5.82 5.67
CA ARG A 85 1.83 -6.50 6.08
C ARG A 85 1.86 -6.81 7.58
N LEU A 86 1.35 -5.91 8.43
CA LEU A 86 1.21 -6.16 9.86
C LEU A 86 0.14 -7.23 10.14
N ALA A 87 -1.02 -7.15 9.48
CA ALA A 87 -2.10 -8.11 9.65
C ALA A 87 -1.66 -9.54 9.28
N ALA A 88 -0.92 -9.69 8.18
CA ALA A 88 -0.38 -10.99 7.73
C ALA A 88 0.59 -11.64 8.75
N ARG A 89 1.23 -10.86 9.62
CA ARG A 89 2.08 -11.37 10.71
C ARG A 89 1.28 -11.87 11.89
N GLY A 90 0.19 -11.16 12.23
CA GLY A 90 -0.74 -11.56 13.27
C GLY A 90 -1.41 -12.90 12.94
N THR A 91 -1.74 -13.15 11.67
CA THR A 91 -2.34 -14.41 11.21
C THR A 91 -1.34 -15.57 11.15
N ALA A 92 -0.07 -15.31 10.79
CA ALA A 92 0.98 -16.34 10.78
C ALA A 92 1.38 -16.87 12.16
N THR A 93 1.02 -16.14 13.23
CA THR A 93 1.33 -16.51 14.63
C THR A 93 0.15 -17.20 15.35
N GLY A 94 -0.96 -17.49 14.65
CA GLY A 94 -2.10 -18.20 15.23
C GLY A 94 -1.75 -19.62 15.74
N PRO A 95 -2.50 -20.18 16.72
CA PRO A 95 -2.19 -21.49 17.30
C PRO A 95 -2.09 -22.55 16.21
N ARG A 96 -0.92 -23.20 16.08
CA ARG A 96 -0.81 -24.41 15.26
C ARG A 96 -1.80 -25.45 15.80
N PRO A 97 -2.66 -26.06 14.98
CA PRO A 97 -3.49 -27.17 15.44
C PRO A 97 -2.56 -28.25 16.01
N SER A 98 -2.77 -28.59 17.29
CA SER A 98 -2.04 -29.66 17.94
C SER A 98 -2.22 -30.93 17.11
N PRO A 99 -1.15 -31.64 16.73
CA PRO A 99 -1.31 -32.94 16.10
C PRO A 99 -2.11 -33.80 17.08
N SER A 100 -3.29 -34.27 16.67
CA SER A 100 -4.02 -35.24 17.47
C SER A 100 -3.13 -36.48 17.54
N THR A 101 -2.56 -36.72 18.72
CA THR A 101 -1.91 -37.98 19.03
C THR A 101 -3.01 -39.02 19.16
N GLY A 102 -3.48 -39.49 18.00
CA GLY A 102 -4.32 -40.68 17.89
C GLY A 102 -3.51 -41.88 18.34
N ARG A 103 -3.42 -42.08 19.67
CA ARG A 103 -3.03 -43.36 20.24
C ARG A 103 -4.27 -44.25 20.16
N PRO A 104 -4.27 -45.32 19.35
CA PRO A 104 -5.36 -46.29 19.37
C PRO A 104 -5.44 -46.91 20.77
N ALA A 105 -6.68 -47.05 21.27
CA ALA A 105 -6.96 -47.70 22.55
C ALA A 105 -6.47 -49.16 22.52
N PRO A 106 -5.91 -49.68 23.62
CA PRO A 106 -5.48 -51.08 23.68
C PRO A 106 -6.69 -52.00 23.52
N ALA A 107 -6.54 -53.04 22.70
CA ALA A 107 -7.54 -54.08 22.53
C ALA A 107 -7.67 -54.91 23.81
N ASP A 108 -8.91 -55.17 24.22
CA ASP A 108 -9.22 -56.05 25.36
C ASP A 108 -8.85 -57.50 25.05
N PRO A 109 -8.22 -58.24 25.98
CA PRO A 109 -7.96 -59.65 25.83
C PRO A 109 -9.25 -60.47 26.04
N ALA A 110 -9.45 -61.45 25.16
CA ALA A 110 -10.51 -62.46 25.21
C ALA A 110 -10.23 -63.56 26.24
#